data_AF-A0A7K3ZZ21-F1
#
_entry.id   AF-A0A7K3ZZ21-F1
#
_cell.length_a   1.000
_cell.length_b   1.000
_cell.length_c   1.000
_cell.angle_alpha   90.00
_cell.angle_beta   90.00
_cell.angle_gamma   90.00
#
_symmetry.space_group_name_H-M   'P 1'
#
loop_
_entity.id
_entity.type
_entity.pdbx_description
1 polymer ?
#
loop_
_entity_poly.entity_id
_entity_poly.type
_entity_poly.pdbx_seq_one_letter_code
_entity_poly.pdbx_strand_id
1 'polypeptide(L)'
;MKSRHSASDLSTLLLLSLLLLSATASSHVPLMAGDNDNISRAMHISDADKSWAVYGLLPEQAAHYYSLDRKDGERIYLSLFKTADPGEKGYKPSLLLMGPGLKEDIKPDNLPTLPPGALQLNLLRGDEKTAATATYEPFGPSSFIELAGINITAPEAGRYYAAVYGSAPESIGNNSSHVSGGGGHYGLAVGYKEEFSFTDRFLTPLRLISVYLWEGQSLGMILIPYLLAEAIALLFFWRGSRRTYFCLAGSLAGFLFLATSASVFNQMVFSLTRAPFGPEVYITLAIGAFHALLGVASIRLARGEAGILQRALLAVIGTIALLAGSGLIIGPLLSMAASFLPSRRGNIFARRKDGDL
;
A
#
# COMPACT_ATOMS: atom_id res chain seq x y z
N MET A 1 31.32 -32.02 -2.29
CA MET A 1 31.94 -30.81 -1.72
C MET A 1 31.64 -29.56 -2.58
N LYS A 2 30.37 -29.30 -2.95
CA LYS A 2 29.98 -28.18 -3.85
C LYS A 2 28.77 -27.35 -3.36
N SER A 3 28.17 -27.67 -2.20
CA SER A 3 26.93 -27.01 -1.73
C SER A 3 27.11 -25.98 -0.62
N ARG A 4 28.32 -25.80 -0.07
CA ARG A 4 28.54 -24.83 1.02
C ARG A 4 28.61 -23.38 0.55
N HIS A 5 29.17 -23.12 -0.64
CA HIS A 5 29.28 -21.75 -1.18
C HIS A 5 27.93 -21.13 -1.57
N SER A 6 27.02 -21.91 -2.19
CA SER A 6 25.71 -21.36 -2.60
C SER A 6 24.79 -20.96 -1.44
N ALA A 7 24.95 -21.56 -0.26
CA ALA A 7 24.13 -21.24 0.90
C ALA A 7 24.64 -19.99 1.64
N SER A 8 25.97 -19.79 1.71
CA SER A 8 26.56 -18.55 2.24
C SER A 8 26.21 -17.35 1.38
N ASP A 9 26.25 -17.48 0.05
CA ASP A 9 26.01 -16.35 -0.85
C ASP A 9 24.56 -15.88 -0.80
N LEU A 10 23.61 -16.83 -0.72
CA LEU A 10 22.18 -16.52 -0.55
C LEU A 10 21.89 -15.87 0.81
N SER A 11 22.57 -16.32 1.87
CA SER A 11 22.40 -15.78 3.22
C SER A 11 22.94 -14.36 3.30
N THR A 12 24.08 -14.08 2.66
CA THR A 12 24.68 -12.75 2.58
C THR A 12 23.81 -11.79 1.76
N LEU A 13 23.25 -12.23 0.63
CA LEU A 13 22.31 -11.44 -0.18
C LEU A 13 21.00 -11.14 0.56
N LEU A 14 20.48 -12.12 1.31
CA LEU A 14 19.29 -11.94 2.15
C LEU A 14 19.57 -10.96 3.29
N LEU A 15 20.74 -11.06 3.93
CA LEU A 15 21.15 -10.13 4.98
C LEU A 15 21.34 -8.71 4.44
N LEU A 16 21.99 -8.56 3.28
CA LEU A 16 22.16 -7.25 2.63
C LEU A 16 20.82 -6.63 2.27
N SER A 17 19.88 -7.42 1.73
CA SER A 17 18.55 -6.91 1.39
C SER A 17 17.74 -6.53 2.64
N LEU A 18 17.82 -7.29 3.73
CA LEU A 18 17.23 -6.93 5.02
C LEU A 18 17.82 -5.62 5.59
N LEU A 19 19.13 -5.40 5.43
CA LEU A 19 19.80 -4.16 5.84
C LEU A 19 19.37 -2.97 4.96
N LEU A 20 19.20 -3.16 3.65
CA LEU A 20 18.71 -2.13 2.73
C LEU A 20 17.25 -1.73 2.99
N LEU A 21 16.42 -2.67 3.48
CA LEU A 21 15.03 -2.44 3.86
C LEU A 21 14.87 -1.76 5.24
N SER A 22 15.97 -1.58 5.99
CA SER A 22 15.96 -0.93 7.31
C SER A 22 16.15 0.60 7.26
N ALA A 23 16.23 1.18 6.06
CA ALA A 23 16.25 2.63 5.88
C ALA A 23 14.92 3.24 6.36
N THR A 24 15.01 4.33 7.12
CA THR A 24 13.86 5.14 7.53
C THR A 24 13.11 5.60 6.28
N ALA A 25 11.86 5.21 6.22
CA ALA A 25 11.04 5.21 5.04
C ALA A 25 9.78 5.97 5.42
N SER A 26 9.57 7.15 4.84
CA SER A 26 8.34 7.91 5.05
C SER A 26 7.16 7.21 4.42
N SER A 27 6.70 6.18 5.11
CA SER A 27 5.63 5.31 4.69
C SER A 27 4.41 5.63 5.52
N HIS A 28 3.29 5.78 4.84
CA HIS A 28 2.01 5.99 5.47
C HIS A 28 1.25 4.67 5.47
N VAL A 29 0.54 4.38 6.56
CA VAL A 29 -0.36 3.23 6.58
C VAL A 29 -1.64 3.58 5.81
N PRO A 30 -1.96 2.87 4.72
CA PRO A 30 -3.13 3.17 3.90
C PRO A 30 -4.44 2.85 4.62
N LEU A 31 -5.39 3.78 4.55
CA LEU A 31 -6.78 3.65 4.96
C LEU A 31 -7.67 4.09 3.80
N MET A 32 -8.90 3.58 3.74
CA MET A 32 -9.90 4.07 2.77
C MET A 32 -10.90 4.95 3.50
N ALA A 33 -11.26 6.08 2.90
CA ALA A 33 -12.36 6.91 3.36
C ALA A 33 -13.67 6.08 3.32
N GLY A 34 -14.51 6.26 4.34
CA GLY A 34 -15.82 5.62 4.42
C GLY A 34 -16.94 6.63 4.15
N ASP A 35 -18.07 6.44 4.82
CA ASP A 35 -19.20 7.36 4.79
C ASP A 35 -18.97 8.56 5.73
N ASN A 36 -17.97 9.39 5.42
CA ASN A 36 -17.59 10.57 6.18
C ASN A 36 -17.98 11.89 5.50
N ASP A 37 -19.11 11.88 4.79
CA ASP A 37 -19.72 13.00 4.05
C ASP A 37 -20.34 14.07 4.96
N ASN A 38 -20.44 13.80 6.26
CA ASN A 38 -20.99 14.71 7.27
C ASN A 38 -20.03 14.85 8.45
N ILE A 39 -19.86 16.05 8.98
CA ILE A 39 -18.99 16.33 10.13
C ILE A 39 -19.35 15.52 11.39
N SER A 40 -20.64 15.22 11.60
CA SER A 40 -21.10 14.35 12.69
C SER A 40 -20.68 12.88 12.54
N ARG A 41 -20.38 12.47 11.30
CA ARG A 41 -19.86 11.15 10.92
C ARG A 41 -18.37 11.21 10.52
N ALA A 42 -17.66 12.27 10.91
CA ALA A 42 -16.26 12.44 10.57
C ALA A 42 -15.46 11.20 10.96
N MET A 43 -14.66 10.68 10.01
CA MET A 43 -13.82 9.52 10.26
C MET A 43 -12.76 9.89 11.30
N HIS A 44 -12.82 9.23 12.45
CA HIS A 44 -11.92 9.52 13.55
C HIS A 44 -10.54 8.88 13.34
N ILE A 45 -9.49 9.71 13.38
CA ILE A 45 -8.10 9.28 13.33
C ILE A 45 -7.60 9.07 14.76
N SER A 46 -7.63 7.80 15.22
CA SER A 46 -7.42 7.45 16.63
C SER A 46 -6.02 7.76 17.18
N ASP A 47 -4.99 7.63 16.34
CA ASP A 47 -3.62 8.03 16.66
C ASP A 47 -3.12 8.91 15.52
N ALA A 48 -3.37 10.21 15.64
CA ALA A 48 -2.99 11.16 14.60
C ALA A 48 -1.51 11.59 14.71
N ASP A 49 -0.71 11.02 15.63
CA ASP A 49 0.75 11.18 15.57
C ASP A 49 1.35 10.17 14.60
N LYS A 50 0.79 8.97 14.52
CA LYS A 50 1.18 7.95 13.56
C LYS A 50 0.89 8.38 12.12
N SER A 51 1.81 8.05 11.22
CA SER A 51 1.72 8.34 9.78
C SER A 51 0.67 7.47 9.09
N TRP A 52 -0.52 8.02 8.86
CA TRP A 52 -1.62 7.43 8.10
C TRP A 52 -1.79 8.12 6.75
N ALA A 53 -2.25 7.40 5.73
CA ALA A 53 -2.72 8.00 4.48
C ALA A 53 -4.13 7.50 4.19
N VAL A 54 -5.11 8.39 4.21
CA VAL A 54 -6.50 8.06 3.92
C VAL A 54 -6.80 8.38 2.47
N TYR A 55 -7.17 7.38 1.68
CA TYR A 55 -7.49 7.49 0.26
C TYR A 55 -9.01 7.54 0.08
N GLY A 56 -9.49 8.52 -0.67
CA GLY A 56 -10.91 8.70 -0.92
C GLY A 56 -11.21 9.13 -2.35
N LEU A 57 -12.48 9.03 -2.71
CA LEU A 57 -13.06 9.55 -3.94
C LEU A 57 -14.11 10.59 -3.55
N LEU A 58 -13.96 11.81 -4.06
CA LEU A 58 -14.84 12.93 -3.76
C LEU A 58 -15.63 13.30 -5.02
N PRO A 59 -16.97 13.25 -4.98
CA PRO A 59 -17.81 13.90 -6.00
C PRO A 59 -17.57 15.41 -6.10
N GLU A 60 -17.93 16.01 -7.23
CA GLU A 60 -17.66 17.42 -7.60
C GLU A 60 -18.12 18.46 -6.56
N GLN A 61 -19.16 18.17 -5.79
CA GLN A 61 -19.71 19.06 -4.74
C GLN A 61 -19.88 18.33 -3.40
N ALA A 62 -18.90 17.52 -3.02
CA ALA A 62 -18.88 16.81 -1.75
C ALA A 62 -17.72 17.27 -0.86
N ALA A 63 -17.83 16.92 0.42
CA ALA A 63 -16.78 17.08 1.40
C ALA A 63 -16.68 15.82 2.25
N HIS A 64 -15.46 15.42 2.58
CA HIS A 64 -15.18 14.34 3.52
C HIS A 64 -14.51 14.91 4.77
N TYR A 65 -14.98 14.48 5.93
CA TYR A 65 -14.57 14.99 7.23
C TYR A 65 -13.76 13.96 8.01
N TYR A 66 -12.72 14.43 8.68
CA TYR A 66 -11.85 13.65 9.53
C TYR A 66 -11.73 14.33 10.88
N SER A 67 -11.79 13.59 11.97
CA SER A 67 -11.59 14.15 13.30
C SER A 67 -10.30 13.63 13.93
N LEU A 68 -9.60 14.51 14.64
CA LEU A 68 -8.42 14.18 15.42
C LEU A 68 -8.51 14.89 16.78
N ASP A 69 -8.12 14.18 17.83
CA ASP A 69 -8.06 14.76 19.18
C ASP A 69 -6.61 15.21 19.47
N ARG A 70 -6.49 16.40 20.06
CA ARG A 70 -5.20 17.04 20.35
C ARG A 70 -5.18 17.67 21.72
N LYS A 71 -4.03 17.62 22.36
CA LYS A 71 -3.70 18.46 23.52
C LYS A 71 -3.05 19.75 23.05
N ASP A 72 -3.14 20.76 23.91
CA ASP A 72 -2.38 22.00 23.75
C ASP A 72 -0.89 21.69 23.55
N GLY A 73 -0.28 22.30 22.53
CA GLY A 73 1.13 22.08 22.19
C GLY A 73 1.42 20.85 21.33
N GLU A 74 0.46 19.97 21.05
CA GLU A 74 0.68 18.81 20.16
C GLU A 74 0.66 19.22 18.68
N ARG A 75 1.43 18.51 17.84
CA ARG A 75 1.54 18.84 16.41
C ARG A 75 0.34 18.30 15.62
N ILE A 76 -0.18 19.14 14.74
CA ILE A 76 -1.15 18.76 13.70
C ILE A 76 -0.41 18.81 12.37
N TYR A 77 -0.27 17.64 11.75
CA TYR A 77 0.33 17.49 10.42
C TYR A 77 -0.67 16.82 9.49
N LEU A 78 -1.02 17.52 8.41
CA LEU A 78 -1.90 17.07 7.34
C LEU A 78 -1.27 17.40 5.99
N SER A 79 -1.32 16.46 5.03
CA SER A 79 -0.93 16.72 3.64
C SER A 79 -2.01 16.15 2.72
N LEU A 80 -2.63 17.04 1.94
CA LEU A 80 -3.59 16.70 0.91
C LEU A 80 -2.86 16.47 -0.40
N PHE A 81 -3.13 15.34 -1.03
CA PHE A 81 -2.64 14.99 -2.35
C PHE A 81 -3.76 14.41 -3.21
N LYS A 82 -3.50 14.26 -4.51
CA LYS A 82 -4.39 13.57 -5.45
C LYS A 82 -3.60 12.57 -6.30
N THR A 83 -4.31 11.75 -7.05
CA THR A 83 -3.68 10.86 -8.03
C THR A 83 -2.91 11.67 -9.08
N ALA A 84 -1.86 11.08 -9.64
CA ALA A 84 -1.20 11.60 -10.83
C ALA A 84 -1.92 11.15 -12.13
N ASP A 85 -3.20 10.74 -12.06
CA ASP A 85 -3.94 10.30 -13.24
C ASP A 85 -4.15 11.48 -14.21
N PRO A 86 -3.71 11.37 -15.49
CA PRO A 86 -3.96 12.40 -16.50
C PRO A 86 -5.44 12.74 -16.68
N GLY A 87 -6.35 11.78 -16.45
CA GLY A 87 -7.79 11.96 -16.51
C GLY A 87 -8.34 12.90 -15.42
N GLU A 88 -7.60 13.09 -14.32
CA GLU A 88 -7.99 13.94 -13.18
C GLU A 88 -7.15 15.22 -13.08
N LYS A 89 -6.47 15.62 -14.16
CA LYS A 89 -5.56 16.78 -14.15
C LYS A 89 -6.24 18.06 -13.64
N GLY A 90 -7.50 18.29 -14.03
CA GLY A 90 -8.29 19.46 -13.62
C GLY A 90 -8.88 19.38 -12.22
N TYR A 91 -8.93 18.20 -11.61
CA TYR A 91 -9.46 18.01 -10.26
C TYR A 91 -8.50 18.59 -9.22
N LYS A 92 -9.01 19.50 -8.39
CA LYS A 92 -8.26 20.23 -7.35
C LYS A 92 -9.10 20.32 -6.07
N PRO A 93 -9.07 19.32 -5.20
CA PRO A 93 -9.67 19.43 -3.88
C PRO A 93 -8.90 20.41 -3.00
N SER A 94 -9.58 20.95 -2.01
CA SER A 94 -9.02 21.85 -1.00
C SER A 94 -9.01 21.21 0.38
N LEU A 95 -8.12 21.69 1.26
CA LEU A 95 -7.98 21.25 2.65
C LEU A 95 -8.33 22.39 3.60
N LEU A 96 -9.19 22.10 4.57
CA LEU A 96 -9.57 23.02 5.64
C LEU A 96 -9.41 22.31 7.00
N LEU A 97 -8.85 23.01 7.98
CA LEU A 97 -8.84 22.59 9.38
C LEU A 97 -9.77 23.49 10.20
N MET A 98 -10.55 22.86 11.07
CA MET A 98 -11.49 23.48 11.98
C MET A 98 -11.15 23.04 13.40
N GLY A 99 -11.16 23.95 14.37
CA GLY A 99 -10.93 23.56 15.76
C GLY A 99 -10.67 24.74 16.71
N PRO A 100 -10.46 24.44 17.99
CA PRO A 100 -10.30 25.45 19.03
C PRO A 100 -8.99 26.23 18.88
N GLY A 101 -9.04 27.52 19.21
CA GLY A 101 -7.89 28.42 19.23
C GLY A 101 -7.21 28.72 17.88
N LEU A 102 -7.72 28.21 16.75
CA LEU A 102 -7.19 28.55 15.43
C LEU A 102 -7.40 30.04 15.15
N LYS A 103 -6.49 30.69 14.43
CA LYS A 103 -6.73 32.05 13.93
C LYS A 103 -7.45 31.93 12.60
N GLU A 104 -8.60 32.61 12.47
CA GLU A 104 -9.31 32.65 11.20
C GLU A 104 -8.42 33.24 10.11
N ASP A 105 -8.17 32.44 9.06
CA ASP A 105 -7.41 32.87 7.88
C ASP A 105 -8.28 32.96 6.62
N ILE A 106 -9.61 32.89 6.77
CA ILE A 106 -10.54 32.80 5.63
C ILE A 106 -11.63 33.86 5.76
N LYS A 107 -11.82 34.67 4.70
CA LYS A 107 -12.99 35.54 4.56
C LYS A 107 -14.23 34.72 4.15
N PRO A 108 -15.43 35.03 4.69
CA PRO A 108 -16.66 34.24 4.49
C PRO A 108 -17.03 33.94 3.03
N ASP A 109 -16.66 34.81 2.10
CA ASP A 109 -17.15 34.79 0.71
C ASP A 109 -16.59 33.63 -0.14
N ASN A 110 -15.55 32.91 0.34
CA ASN A 110 -14.87 31.82 -0.39
C ASN A 110 -14.92 30.47 0.34
N LEU A 111 -15.88 30.29 1.25
CA LEU A 111 -16.09 29.00 1.92
C LEU A 111 -16.99 28.09 1.07
N PRO A 112 -16.65 26.78 0.93
CA PRO A 112 -17.63 25.82 0.45
C PRO A 112 -18.84 25.82 1.39
N THR A 113 -19.97 25.29 0.95
CA THR A 113 -21.12 25.04 1.83
C THR A 113 -20.67 24.16 2.99
N LEU A 114 -20.39 24.79 4.13
CA LEU A 114 -20.00 24.09 5.34
C LEU A 114 -21.25 23.47 5.98
N PRO A 115 -21.17 22.23 6.50
CA PRO A 115 -22.29 21.59 7.18
C PRO A 115 -22.66 22.37 8.46
N PRO A 116 -23.93 22.28 8.91
CA PRO A 116 -24.38 22.95 10.12
C PRO A 116 -23.46 22.65 11.32
N GLY A 117 -22.97 23.70 12.00
CA GLY A 117 -22.08 23.60 13.17
C GLY A 117 -20.59 23.83 12.87
N ALA A 118 -20.13 23.70 11.62
CA ALA A 118 -18.73 23.95 11.26
C ALA A 118 -18.34 25.45 11.31
N LEU A 119 -19.31 26.35 11.10
CA LEU A 119 -19.13 27.80 11.17
C LEU A 119 -18.95 28.36 12.59
N GLN A 120 -19.10 27.53 13.64
CA GLN A 120 -18.87 27.93 15.04
C GLN A 120 -17.42 27.71 15.48
N LEU A 121 -16.60 27.08 14.63
CA LEU A 121 -15.21 26.76 14.91
C LEU A 121 -14.31 27.68 14.07
N ASN A 122 -13.18 28.07 14.64
CA ASN A 122 -12.19 28.86 13.91
C ASN A 122 -11.59 28.01 12.78
N LEU A 123 -11.23 28.68 11.67
CA LEU A 123 -10.93 28.06 10.39
C LEU A 123 -9.50 28.35 9.94
N LEU A 124 -8.79 27.33 9.47
CA LEU A 124 -7.46 27.46 8.87
C LEU A 124 -7.43 26.72 7.52
N ARG A 125 -7.13 27.45 6.44
CA ARG A 125 -6.92 26.85 5.12
C ARG A 125 -5.55 26.19 5.06
N GLY A 126 -5.44 25.06 4.36
CA GLY A 126 -4.14 24.46 4.08
C GLY A 126 -3.31 25.32 3.13
N ASP A 127 -2.01 25.41 3.38
CA ASP A 127 -1.07 26.11 2.52
C ASP A 127 -1.00 25.40 1.16
N GLU A 128 -1.42 26.07 0.10
CA GLU A 128 -1.38 25.53 -1.25
C GLU A 128 0.07 25.20 -1.65
N LYS A 129 0.25 23.99 -2.16
CA LYS A 129 1.51 23.56 -2.77
C LYS A 129 1.44 23.87 -4.26
N THR A 130 2.44 24.58 -4.74
CA THR A 130 2.62 24.87 -6.17
C THR A 130 3.24 23.70 -6.94
N ALA A 131 3.32 22.51 -6.34
CA ALA A 131 3.91 21.34 -6.96
C ALA A 131 3.11 20.95 -8.21
N ALA A 132 3.63 21.33 -9.39
CA ALA A 132 3.03 20.99 -10.68
C ALA A 132 3.38 19.57 -11.14
N THR A 133 4.37 18.94 -10.51
CA THR A 133 4.93 17.63 -10.88
C THR A 133 4.53 16.58 -9.87
N ALA A 134 4.15 15.40 -10.37
CA ALA A 134 3.89 14.25 -9.51
C ALA A 134 5.16 13.77 -8.80
N THR A 135 4.97 13.15 -7.65
CA THR A 135 5.99 12.48 -6.83
C THR A 135 5.82 10.98 -6.98
N TYR A 136 6.94 10.25 -7.04
CA TYR A 136 6.98 8.80 -7.03
C TYR A 136 7.17 8.28 -5.61
N GLU A 137 6.30 7.36 -5.17
CA GLU A 137 6.37 6.71 -3.86
C GLU A 137 6.98 5.31 -3.98
N PRO A 138 8.13 4.99 -3.37
CA PRO A 138 8.84 3.75 -3.67
C PRO A 138 8.39 2.49 -2.90
N PHE A 139 7.75 2.60 -1.74
CA PHE A 139 7.46 1.46 -0.85
C PHE A 139 6.23 0.66 -1.31
N GLY A 140 5.19 1.37 -1.72
CA GLY A 140 4.09 0.84 -2.51
C GLY A 140 4.04 1.64 -3.80
N PRO A 141 4.75 1.20 -4.86
CA PRO A 141 4.98 1.99 -6.07
C PRO A 141 3.71 2.67 -6.56
N SER A 142 3.64 3.98 -6.38
CA SER A 142 2.49 4.82 -6.67
C SER A 142 2.95 6.22 -7.09
N SER A 143 2.02 7.03 -7.58
CA SER A 143 2.27 8.39 -8.07
C SER A 143 1.18 9.36 -7.62
N PHE A 144 1.58 10.46 -7.00
CA PHE A 144 0.65 11.45 -6.45
C PHE A 144 1.13 12.88 -6.67
N ILE A 145 0.22 13.84 -6.58
CA ILE A 145 0.53 15.28 -6.63
C ILE A 145 0.09 15.89 -5.31
N GLU A 146 1.02 16.49 -4.55
CA GLU A 146 0.67 17.26 -3.35
C GLU A 146 -0.03 18.55 -3.72
N LEU A 147 -1.08 18.89 -2.96
CA LEU A 147 -1.96 20.03 -3.24
C LEU A 147 -1.94 21.04 -2.11
N ALA A 148 -2.00 20.59 -0.86
CA ALA A 148 -2.03 21.49 0.29
C ALA A 148 -1.46 20.81 1.53
N GLY A 149 -0.92 21.59 2.47
CA GLY A 149 -0.43 21.07 3.74
C GLY A 149 -0.85 21.94 4.92
N ILE A 150 -0.98 21.31 6.09
CA ILE A 150 -1.14 21.98 7.38
C ILE A 150 -0.10 21.40 8.31
N ASN A 151 0.73 22.26 8.89
CA ASN A 151 1.75 21.87 9.85
C ASN A 151 1.82 22.91 10.96
N ILE A 152 1.00 22.74 11.99
CA ILE A 152 0.87 23.67 13.10
C ILE A 152 1.01 22.96 14.43
N THR A 153 1.19 23.75 15.48
CA THR A 153 0.97 23.31 16.86
C THR A 153 -0.47 23.61 17.25
N ALA A 154 -1.17 22.65 17.84
CA ALA A 154 -2.53 22.82 18.36
C ALA A 154 -2.55 23.96 19.39
N PRO A 155 -3.27 25.07 19.13
CA PRO A 155 -3.29 26.22 20.04
C PRO A 155 -4.05 25.96 21.34
N GLU A 156 -4.97 25.01 21.33
CA GLU A 156 -5.79 24.63 22.48
C GLU A 156 -6.04 23.12 22.46
N ALA A 157 -6.29 22.54 23.62
CA ALA A 157 -6.71 21.15 23.69
C ALA A 157 -8.15 21.00 23.18
N GLY A 158 -8.40 19.99 22.35
CA GLY A 158 -9.74 19.66 21.89
C GLY A 158 -9.76 18.83 20.62
N ARG A 159 -10.95 18.71 20.06
CA ARG A 159 -11.18 18.01 18.79
C ARG A 159 -11.03 18.97 17.63
N TYR A 160 -10.19 18.58 16.69
CA TYR A 160 -10.03 19.25 15.41
C TYR A 160 -10.69 18.42 14.31
N TYR A 161 -11.18 19.10 13.28
CA TYR A 161 -11.78 18.49 12.09
C TYR A 161 -11.05 18.95 10.84
N ALA A 162 -10.54 18.01 10.05
CA ALA A 162 -10.06 18.27 8.71
C ALA A 162 -11.20 18.00 7.71
N ALA A 163 -11.46 18.93 6.80
CA ALA A 163 -12.35 18.74 5.67
C ALA A 163 -11.55 18.75 4.37
N VAL A 164 -11.74 17.71 3.56
CA VAL A 164 -11.33 17.71 2.16
C VAL A 164 -12.58 17.91 1.32
N TYR A 165 -12.59 18.90 0.44
CA TYR A 165 -13.78 19.25 -0.35
C TYR A 165 -13.42 19.60 -1.79
N GLY A 166 -14.33 19.32 -2.71
CA GLY A 166 -14.20 19.68 -4.12
C GLY A 166 -14.20 21.20 -4.31
N SER A 167 -13.42 21.71 -5.27
CA SER A 167 -13.50 23.12 -5.65
C SER A 167 -14.87 23.42 -6.27
N ALA A 168 -15.56 24.45 -5.80
CA ALA A 168 -16.74 24.96 -6.50
C ALA A 168 -16.34 25.40 -7.93
N PRO A 169 -17.17 25.18 -8.95
CA PRO A 169 -16.87 25.70 -10.28
C PRO A 169 -16.68 27.22 -10.19
N GLU A 170 -15.50 27.71 -10.58
CA GLU A 170 -15.37 29.11 -10.92
C GLU A 170 -16.41 29.41 -11.98
N SER A 171 -17.38 30.27 -11.68
CA SER A 171 -18.28 30.85 -12.66
C SER A 171 -17.45 31.73 -13.60
N ILE A 172 -16.74 31.11 -14.54
CA ILE A 172 -16.08 31.80 -15.63
C ILE A 172 -17.17 32.16 -16.64
N GLY A 173 -17.31 33.48 -16.83
CA GLY A 173 -18.34 34.08 -17.65
C GLY A 173 -18.47 33.45 -19.04
N ASN A 174 -19.73 33.40 -19.45
CA ASN A 174 -20.28 33.32 -20.80
C ASN A 174 -19.20 33.30 -21.89
N ASN A 175 -18.85 32.09 -22.35
CA ASN A 175 -17.95 31.73 -23.46
C ASN A 175 -16.67 31.00 -23.01
N SER A 176 -16.83 29.79 -22.46
CA SER A 176 -15.81 28.75 -22.61
C SER A 176 -16.46 27.37 -22.53
N SER A 177 -15.96 26.47 -23.37
CA SER A 177 -16.31 25.05 -23.42
C SER A 177 -16.30 24.43 -22.03
N HIS A 178 -17.37 23.70 -21.69
CA HIS A 178 -17.46 22.81 -20.52
C HIS A 178 -16.10 22.15 -20.20
N VAL A 179 -15.40 22.67 -19.20
CA VAL A 179 -14.41 21.88 -18.47
C VAL A 179 -15.23 21.19 -17.39
N SER A 180 -15.59 19.94 -17.64
CA SER A 180 -16.24 19.08 -16.66
C SER A 180 -15.32 18.98 -15.44
N GLY A 181 -15.56 19.79 -14.40
CA GLY A 181 -14.83 19.76 -13.15
C GLY A 181 -15.25 18.56 -12.30
N GLY A 182 -15.32 17.37 -12.90
CA GLY A 182 -15.83 16.17 -12.24
C GLY A 182 -15.07 15.85 -10.96
N GLY A 183 -15.75 15.16 -10.05
CA GLY A 183 -15.14 14.60 -8.84
C GLY A 183 -13.91 13.74 -9.15
N GLY A 184 -13.08 13.50 -8.15
CA GLY A 184 -11.83 12.77 -8.34
C GLY A 184 -11.23 12.25 -7.06
N HIS A 185 -10.10 11.56 -7.22
CA HIS A 185 -9.43 10.86 -6.15
C HIS A 185 -8.53 11.81 -5.36
N TYR A 186 -8.59 11.71 -4.03
CA TYR A 186 -7.73 12.44 -3.13
C TYR A 186 -7.14 11.50 -2.07
N GLY A 187 -6.03 11.92 -1.49
CA GLY A 187 -5.46 11.30 -0.31
C GLY A 187 -5.16 12.35 0.75
N LEU A 188 -5.36 12.00 2.01
CA LEU A 188 -5.03 12.81 3.17
C LEU A 188 -4.02 12.06 4.03
N ALA A 189 -2.76 12.49 3.98
CA ALA A 189 -1.75 12.05 4.92
C ALA A 189 -1.94 12.77 6.26
N VAL A 190 -1.86 12.04 7.36
CA VAL A 190 -2.02 12.53 8.74
C VAL A 190 -0.89 11.96 9.58
N GLY A 191 -0.31 12.78 10.46
CA GLY A 191 0.72 12.35 11.39
C GLY A 191 2.13 12.27 10.79
N TYR A 192 3.10 11.91 11.61
CA TYR A 192 4.53 12.04 11.30
C TYR A 192 5.41 10.97 11.97
N LYS A 193 4.85 10.09 12.81
CA LYS A 193 5.56 8.97 13.43
C LYS A 193 5.39 7.72 12.58
N GLU A 194 6.51 7.19 12.12
CA GLU A 194 6.59 5.94 11.33
C GLU A 194 6.56 4.70 12.25
N GLU A 195 5.42 4.49 12.93
CA GLU A 195 5.21 3.36 13.84
C GLU A 195 4.23 2.35 13.25
N PHE A 196 4.74 1.19 12.82
CA PHE A 196 3.94 0.15 12.16
C PHE A 196 3.72 -1.05 13.09
N SER A 197 2.46 -1.33 13.42
CA SER A 197 2.10 -2.53 14.18
C SER A 197 2.28 -3.80 13.35
N PHE A 198 2.28 -4.96 14.02
CA PHE A 198 2.26 -6.24 13.32
C PHE A 198 1.04 -6.36 12.38
N THR A 199 -0.13 -5.95 12.84
CA THR A 199 -1.38 -5.98 12.05
C THR A 199 -1.28 -5.09 10.82
N ASP A 200 -0.62 -3.92 10.92
CA ASP A 200 -0.41 -3.05 9.77
C ASP A 200 0.43 -3.76 8.72
N ARG A 201 1.61 -4.27 9.10
CA ARG A 201 2.50 -4.99 8.18
C ARG A 201 1.82 -6.18 7.52
N PHE A 202 1.05 -6.95 8.30
CA PHE A 202 0.31 -8.12 7.82
C PHE A 202 -0.77 -7.75 6.79
N LEU A 203 -1.47 -6.64 6.97
CA LEU A 203 -2.56 -6.21 6.07
C LEU A 203 -2.11 -5.31 4.91
N THR A 204 -0.91 -4.72 4.99
CA THR A 204 -0.38 -3.82 3.95
C THR A 204 -0.51 -4.37 2.52
N PRO A 205 -0.15 -5.64 2.22
CA PRO A 205 -0.27 -6.16 0.86
C PRO A 205 -1.70 -6.14 0.31
N LEU A 206 -2.70 -6.37 1.18
CA LEU A 206 -4.10 -6.29 0.80
C LEU A 206 -4.56 -4.83 0.65
N ARG A 207 -4.09 -3.94 1.52
CA ARG A 207 -4.42 -2.52 1.46
C ARG A 207 -3.82 -1.84 0.21
N LEU A 208 -2.64 -2.29 -0.25
CA LEU A 208 -2.03 -1.80 -1.49
C LEU A 208 -2.87 -2.10 -2.73
N ILE A 209 -3.63 -3.19 -2.75
CA ILE A 209 -4.59 -3.45 -3.84
C ILE A 209 -5.61 -2.31 -3.93
N SER A 210 -6.14 -1.85 -2.79
CA SER A 210 -7.05 -0.71 -2.75
C SER A 210 -6.39 0.59 -3.19
N VAL A 211 -5.11 0.79 -2.87
CA VAL A 211 -4.35 1.96 -3.36
C VAL A 211 -4.20 1.92 -4.88
N TYR A 212 -3.84 0.78 -5.48
CA TYR A 212 -3.73 0.66 -6.93
C TYR A 212 -5.08 0.84 -7.65
N LEU A 213 -6.18 0.36 -7.05
CA LEU A 213 -7.54 0.66 -7.53
C LEU A 213 -7.85 2.15 -7.47
N TRP A 214 -7.50 2.80 -6.37
CA TRP A 214 -7.63 4.25 -6.19
C TRP A 214 -6.78 5.04 -7.20
N GLU A 215 -5.64 4.52 -7.64
CA GLU A 215 -4.86 5.10 -8.74
C GLU A 215 -5.46 4.86 -10.14
N GLY A 216 -6.62 4.21 -10.24
CA GLY A 216 -7.32 3.96 -11.50
C GLY A 216 -6.90 2.66 -12.21
N GLN A 217 -6.17 1.76 -11.55
CA GLN A 217 -5.85 0.45 -12.13
C GLN A 217 -7.03 -0.50 -12.04
N SER A 218 -7.12 -1.44 -12.99
CA SER A 218 -8.10 -2.53 -12.91
C SER A 218 -7.60 -3.67 -12.01
N LEU A 219 -8.53 -4.40 -11.38
CA LEU A 219 -8.20 -5.63 -10.65
C LEU A 219 -7.41 -6.64 -11.49
N GLY A 220 -7.70 -6.72 -12.80
CA GLY A 220 -6.97 -7.58 -13.72
C GLY A 220 -5.49 -7.22 -13.80
N MET A 221 -5.16 -5.93 -13.97
CA MET A 221 -3.78 -5.44 -14.01
C MET A 221 -3.03 -5.73 -12.70
N ILE A 222 -3.71 -5.60 -11.56
CA ILE A 222 -3.12 -5.83 -10.23
C ILE A 222 -2.87 -7.33 -10.00
N LEU A 223 -3.82 -8.19 -10.37
CA LEU A 223 -3.80 -9.62 -10.03
C LEU A 223 -3.15 -10.52 -11.09
N ILE A 224 -2.93 -10.03 -12.32
CA ILE A 224 -2.33 -10.84 -13.39
C ILE A 224 -0.97 -11.47 -13.03
N PRO A 225 -0.04 -10.80 -12.31
CA PRO A 225 1.22 -11.44 -11.95
C PRO A 225 1.01 -12.67 -11.05
N TYR A 226 0.03 -12.60 -10.14
CA TYR A 226 -0.31 -13.69 -9.23
C TYR A 226 -0.99 -14.85 -9.94
N LEU A 227 -1.98 -14.57 -10.80
CA LEU A 227 -2.68 -15.61 -11.56
C LEU A 227 -1.73 -16.35 -12.51
N LEU A 228 -0.85 -15.62 -13.20
CA LEU A 228 0.13 -16.21 -14.09
C LEU A 228 1.17 -17.04 -13.32
N ALA A 229 1.66 -16.54 -12.19
CA ALA A 229 2.61 -17.27 -11.37
C ALA A 229 2.05 -18.59 -10.86
N GLU A 230 0.79 -18.63 -10.41
CA GLU A 230 0.15 -19.88 -9.97
C GLU A 230 -0.09 -20.86 -11.11
N ALA A 231 -0.48 -20.38 -12.30
CA ALA A 231 -0.57 -21.22 -13.48
C ALA A 231 0.79 -21.84 -13.84
N ILE A 232 1.86 -21.05 -13.79
CA ILE A 232 3.23 -21.53 -14.02
C ILE A 232 3.65 -22.51 -12.91
N ALA A 233 3.34 -22.24 -11.65
CA ALA A 233 3.65 -23.10 -10.52
C ALA A 233 3.03 -24.49 -10.68
N LEU A 234 1.76 -24.56 -11.08
CA LEU A 234 1.04 -25.80 -11.34
C LEU A 234 1.63 -26.56 -12.53
N LEU A 235 1.93 -25.87 -13.64
CA LEU A 235 2.61 -26.48 -14.79
C LEU A 235 3.99 -27.02 -14.41
N PHE A 236 4.74 -26.25 -13.63
CA PHE A 236 6.08 -26.60 -13.16
C PHE A 236 6.05 -27.81 -12.23
N PHE A 237 5.08 -27.86 -11.31
CA PHE A 237 4.81 -29.02 -10.46
C PHE A 237 4.42 -30.25 -11.27
N TRP A 238 3.51 -30.10 -12.23
CA TRP A 238 3.01 -31.21 -13.03
C TRP A 238 4.10 -31.81 -13.94
N ARG A 239 4.97 -30.98 -14.51
CA ARG A 239 6.13 -31.44 -15.29
C ARG A 239 7.27 -31.98 -14.43
N GLY A 240 7.24 -31.76 -13.12
CA GLY A 240 8.24 -32.24 -12.18
C GLY A 240 8.15 -33.75 -11.91
N SER A 241 9.30 -34.36 -11.63
CA SER A 241 9.40 -35.76 -11.21
C SER A 241 9.03 -35.99 -9.74
N ARG A 242 8.99 -34.92 -8.92
CA ARG A 242 8.64 -34.96 -7.50
C ARG A 242 7.28 -34.30 -7.28
N ARG A 243 6.24 -35.12 -7.12
CA ARG A 243 4.85 -34.67 -6.93
C ARG A 243 4.35 -34.95 -5.52
N THR A 244 4.98 -34.30 -4.54
CA THR A 244 4.61 -34.40 -3.12
C THR A 244 3.87 -33.13 -2.67
N TYR A 245 3.09 -33.22 -1.59
CA TYR A 245 2.45 -32.05 -1.00
C TYR A 245 3.46 -30.99 -0.52
N PHE A 246 4.62 -31.42 -0.01
CA PHE A 246 5.76 -30.54 0.27
C PHE A 246 6.19 -29.72 -0.95
N CYS A 247 6.41 -30.40 -2.08
CA CYS A 247 6.85 -29.77 -3.33
C CYS A 247 5.78 -28.83 -3.89
N LEU A 248 4.51 -29.23 -3.85
CA LEU A 248 3.39 -28.40 -4.31
C LEU A 248 3.28 -27.11 -3.49
N ALA A 249 3.15 -27.22 -2.16
CA ALA A 249 2.97 -26.06 -1.30
C ALA A 249 4.17 -25.10 -1.36
N GLY A 250 5.40 -25.64 -1.31
CA GLY A 250 6.60 -24.81 -1.42
C GLY A 250 6.79 -24.17 -2.80
N SER A 251 6.34 -24.82 -3.89
CA SER A 251 6.39 -24.23 -5.23
C SER A 251 5.36 -23.11 -5.36
N LEU A 252 4.10 -23.34 -4.99
CA LEU A 252 3.05 -22.31 -4.99
C LEU A 252 3.49 -21.09 -4.16
N ALA A 253 3.99 -21.32 -2.93
CA ALA A 253 4.53 -20.25 -2.11
C ALA A 253 5.64 -19.45 -2.82
N GLY A 254 6.64 -20.14 -3.39
CA GLY A 254 7.73 -19.48 -4.07
C GLY A 254 7.32 -18.70 -5.33
N PHE A 255 6.35 -19.21 -6.09
CA PHE A 255 5.79 -18.49 -7.23
C PHE A 255 4.95 -17.29 -6.81
N LEU A 256 4.20 -17.35 -5.70
CA LEU A 256 3.53 -16.17 -5.13
C LEU A 256 4.54 -15.09 -4.68
N PHE A 257 5.69 -15.47 -4.13
CA PHE A 257 6.75 -14.50 -3.81
C PHE A 257 7.33 -13.84 -5.08
N LEU A 258 7.54 -14.62 -6.15
CA LEU A 258 7.92 -14.08 -7.46
C LEU A 258 6.83 -13.19 -8.05
N ALA A 259 5.55 -13.52 -7.85
CA ALA A 259 4.43 -12.70 -8.28
C ALA A 259 4.42 -11.33 -7.59
N THR A 260 4.75 -11.27 -6.29
CA THR A 260 4.91 -9.97 -5.61
C THR A 260 6.07 -9.17 -6.19
N SER A 261 7.21 -9.79 -6.51
CA SER A 261 8.31 -9.11 -7.21
C SER A 261 7.86 -8.54 -8.56
N ALA A 262 7.20 -9.35 -9.39
CA ALA A 262 6.66 -8.92 -10.67
C ALA A 262 5.60 -7.82 -10.53
N SER A 263 4.75 -7.90 -9.51
CA SER A 263 3.78 -6.87 -9.18
C SER A 263 4.49 -5.56 -8.83
N VAL A 264 5.47 -5.56 -7.92
CA VAL A 264 6.24 -4.36 -7.55
C VAL A 264 6.84 -3.68 -8.77
N PHE A 265 7.45 -4.44 -9.69
CA PHE A 265 7.99 -3.87 -10.93
C PHE A 265 6.90 -3.36 -11.89
N ASN A 266 5.78 -4.07 -12.01
CA ASN A 266 4.64 -3.60 -12.81
C ASN A 266 4.10 -2.26 -12.29
N GLN A 267 3.96 -2.14 -10.97
CA GLN A 267 3.48 -0.94 -10.29
C GLN A 267 4.47 0.22 -10.42
N MET A 268 5.78 -0.07 -10.36
CA MET A 268 6.84 0.91 -10.65
C MET A 268 6.73 1.44 -12.08
N VAL A 269 6.61 0.56 -13.08
CA VAL A 269 6.49 0.96 -14.49
C VAL A 269 5.25 1.83 -14.69
N PHE A 270 4.10 1.43 -14.13
CA PHE A 270 2.87 2.18 -14.20
C PHE A 270 3.03 3.59 -13.61
N SER A 271 3.55 3.69 -12.39
CA SER A 271 3.75 4.95 -11.68
C SER A 271 4.74 5.88 -12.39
N LEU A 272 5.80 5.34 -12.99
CA LEU A 272 6.78 6.10 -13.76
C LEU A 272 6.26 6.61 -15.11
N THR A 273 5.09 6.16 -15.57
CA THR A 273 4.40 6.83 -16.70
C THR A 273 3.76 8.16 -16.29
N ARG A 274 3.63 8.41 -14.98
CA ARG A 274 2.91 9.56 -14.39
C ARG A 274 3.80 10.46 -13.54
N ALA A 275 4.86 9.91 -12.95
CA ALA A 275 5.83 10.62 -12.11
C ALA A 275 7.23 10.60 -12.75
N PRO A 276 8.07 11.64 -12.49
CA PRO A 276 9.43 11.67 -12.96
C PRO A 276 10.29 10.59 -12.30
N PHE A 277 11.34 10.18 -13.00
CA PHE A 277 12.33 9.25 -12.45
C PHE A 277 13.18 9.94 -11.37
N GLY A 278 13.30 9.30 -10.20
CA GLY A 278 14.08 9.79 -9.06
C GLY A 278 14.91 8.69 -8.40
N PRO A 279 15.82 9.03 -7.47
CA PRO A 279 16.62 8.05 -6.72
C PRO A 279 15.78 7.04 -5.92
N GLU A 280 14.53 7.37 -5.60
CA GLU A 280 13.57 6.51 -4.91
C GLU A 280 13.32 5.21 -5.67
N VAL A 281 13.48 5.20 -7.00
CA VAL A 281 13.36 3.99 -7.83
C VAL A 281 14.30 2.87 -7.36
N TYR A 282 15.49 3.21 -6.85
CA TYR A 282 16.43 2.20 -6.34
C TYR A 282 15.90 1.46 -5.11
N ILE A 283 15.07 2.11 -4.30
CA ILE A 283 14.40 1.48 -3.16
C ILE A 283 13.41 0.43 -3.67
N THR A 284 12.57 0.78 -4.66
CA THR A 284 11.64 -0.16 -5.28
C THR A 284 12.36 -1.34 -5.95
N LEU A 285 13.48 -1.08 -6.62
CA LEU A 285 14.31 -2.14 -7.20
C LEU A 285 14.82 -3.12 -6.13
N ALA A 286 15.27 -2.60 -4.98
CA ALA A 286 15.70 -3.43 -3.86
C ALA A 286 14.55 -4.27 -3.27
N ILE A 287 13.36 -3.68 -3.11
CA ILE A 287 12.15 -4.38 -2.66
C ILE A 287 11.78 -5.51 -3.64
N GLY A 288 11.72 -5.20 -4.94
CA GLY A 288 11.42 -6.19 -5.98
C GLY A 288 12.44 -7.33 -6.00
N ALA A 289 13.73 -7.03 -5.88
CA ALA A 289 14.80 -8.03 -5.80
C ALA A 289 14.70 -8.91 -4.55
N PHE A 290 14.37 -8.33 -3.39
CA PHE A 290 14.17 -9.07 -2.15
C PHE A 290 13.06 -10.13 -2.30
N HIS A 291 11.90 -9.75 -2.85
CA HIS A 291 10.81 -10.71 -3.12
C HIS A 291 11.22 -11.80 -4.12
N ALA A 292 12.00 -11.44 -5.15
CA ALA A 292 12.52 -12.41 -6.11
C ALA A 292 13.43 -13.45 -5.44
N LEU A 293 14.31 -13.02 -4.53
CA LEU A 293 15.20 -13.91 -3.79
C LEU A 293 14.43 -14.89 -2.91
N LEU A 294 13.39 -14.42 -2.19
CA LEU A 294 12.51 -15.30 -1.41
C LEU A 294 11.83 -16.36 -2.29
N GLY A 295 11.33 -15.95 -3.45
CA GLY A 295 10.69 -16.85 -4.41
C GLY A 295 11.64 -17.91 -4.97
N VAL A 296 12.80 -17.49 -5.48
CA VAL A 296 13.82 -18.42 -6.00
C VAL A 296 14.30 -19.38 -4.92
N ALA A 297 14.57 -18.89 -3.71
CA ALA A 297 14.99 -19.73 -2.59
C ALA A 297 13.92 -20.79 -2.25
N SER A 298 12.66 -20.38 -2.15
CA SER A 298 11.54 -21.27 -1.84
C SER A 298 11.35 -22.37 -2.89
N ILE A 299 11.37 -22.02 -4.18
CA ILE A 299 11.27 -22.99 -5.28
C ILE A 299 12.44 -23.98 -5.23
N ARG A 300 13.67 -23.50 -5.00
CA ARG A 300 14.86 -24.37 -4.90
C ARG A 300 14.76 -25.35 -3.74
N LEU A 301 14.31 -24.89 -2.57
CA LEU A 301 14.13 -25.74 -1.39
C LEU A 301 12.99 -26.76 -1.60
N ALA A 302 11.87 -26.34 -2.17
CA ALA A 302 10.69 -27.18 -2.41
C ALA A 302 10.97 -28.35 -3.37
N ARG A 303 11.87 -28.15 -4.34
CA ARG A 303 12.32 -29.21 -5.27
C ARG A 303 13.33 -30.18 -4.63
N GLY A 304 14.01 -29.75 -3.58
CA GLY A 304 14.97 -30.54 -2.83
C GLY A 304 14.33 -31.74 -2.12
N GLU A 305 15.15 -32.54 -1.45
CA GLU A 305 14.61 -33.53 -0.52
C GLU A 305 14.09 -32.81 0.71
N ALA A 306 12.89 -33.18 1.16
CA ALA A 306 12.23 -32.54 2.29
C ALA A 306 12.81 -33.04 3.63
N GLY A 307 14.11 -32.81 3.82
CA GLY A 307 14.80 -32.99 5.09
C GLY A 307 14.38 -31.94 6.11
N ILE A 308 14.80 -32.15 7.36
CA ILE A 308 14.49 -31.26 8.48
C ILE A 308 14.98 -29.83 8.18
N LEU A 309 16.18 -29.68 7.60
CA LEU A 309 16.74 -28.38 7.26
C LEU A 309 15.88 -27.63 6.22
N GLN A 310 15.46 -28.28 5.13
CA GLN A 310 14.65 -27.65 4.09
C GLN A 310 13.29 -27.21 4.62
N ARG A 311 12.69 -28.01 5.50
CA ARG A 311 11.43 -27.67 6.18
C ARG A 311 11.59 -26.47 7.10
N ALA A 312 12.64 -26.45 7.91
CA ALA A 312 12.96 -25.33 8.79
C ALA A 312 13.21 -24.04 7.98
N LEU A 313 13.98 -24.13 6.88
CA LEU A 313 14.25 -22.98 6.02
C LEU A 313 12.98 -22.44 5.35
N LEU A 314 12.07 -23.30 4.86
CA LEU A 314 10.79 -22.84 4.30
C LEU A 314 9.88 -22.21 5.36
N ALA A 315 9.90 -22.69 6.60
CA ALA A 315 9.18 -22.04 7.70
C ALA A 315 9.75 -20.64 7.99
N VAL A 316 11.09 -20.52 8.07
CA VAL A 316 11.77 -19.23 8.27
C VAL A 316 11.49 -18.26 7.13
N ILE A 317 11.60 -18.72 5.88
CA ILE A 317 11.25 -17.90 4.70
C ILE A 317 9.79 -17.48 4.75
N GLY A 318 8.87 -18.37 5.13
CA GLY A 318 7.46 -18.05 5.31
C GLY A 318 7.25 -16.94 6.33
N THR A 319 7.92 -17.00 7.49
CA THR A 319 7.84 -15.94 8.51
C THR A 319 8.38 -14.61 8.00
N ILE A 320 9.54 -14.61 7.33
CA ILE A 320 10.13 -13.40 6.74
C ILE A 320 9.19 -12.82 5.67
N ALA A 321 8.66 -13.67 4.78
CA ALA A 321 7.74 -13.31 3.73
C ALA A 321 6.44 -12.70 4.29
N LEU A 322 5.92 -13.24 5.39
CA LEU A 322 4.73 -12.71 6.06
C LEU A 322 4.96 -11.28 6.56
N LEU A 323 6.09 -11.03 7.23
CA LEU A 323 6.42 -9.70 7.75
C LEU A 323 6.71 -8.68 6.65
N ALA A 324 7.27 -9.14 5.53
CA ALA A 324 7.56 -8.31 4.37
C ALA A 324 6.41 -8.21 3.36
N GLY A 325 5.28 -8.90 3.59
CA GLY A 325 4.14 -8.89 2.68
C GLY A 325 4.32 -9.61 1.34
N SER A 326 5.29 -10.52 1.24
CA SER A 326 5.57 -11.28 0.02
C SER A 326 4.59 -12.42 -0.19
N GLY A 327 4.04 -12.56 -1.39
CA GLY A 327 3.07 -13.60 -1.74
C GLY A 327 1.69 -13.36 -1.13
N LEU A 328 1.36 -12.08 -0.87
CA LEU A 328 0.19 -11.68 -0.09
C LEU A 328 0.23 -12.40 1.27
N ILE A 329 -0.91 -12.93 1.73
CA ILE A 329 -0.99 -13.72 2.97
C ILE A 329 -0.84 -15.22 2.67
N ILE A 330 -1.25 -15.67 1.48
CA ILE A 330 -1.35 -17.09 1.14
C ILE A 330 0.03 -17.72 0.93
N GLY A 331 0.94 -17.04 0.23
CA GLY A 331 2.30 -17.55 -0.02
C GLY A 331 3.07 -17.88 1.27
N PRO A 332 3.15 -16.97 2.24
CA PRO A 332 3.77 -17.24 3.54
C PRO A 332 3.14 -18.43 4.27
N LEU A 333 1.80 -18.53 4.29
CA LEU A 333 1.09 -19.64 4.91
C LEU A 333 1.41 -20.97 4.23
N LEU A 334 1.47 -21.01 2.90
CA LEU A 334 1.86 -22.20 2.14
C LEU A 334 3.32 -22.60 2.42
N SER A 335 4.24 -21.63 2.52
CA SER A 335 5.64 -21.88 2.86
C SER A 335 5.79 -22.49 4.25
N MET A 336 5.07 -21.95 5.24
CA MET A 336 5.05 -22.49 6.60
C MET A 336 4.38 -23.88 6.64
N ALA A 337 3.26 -24.07 5.94
CA ALA A 337 2.56 -25.35 5.86
C ALA A 337 3.44 -26.45 5.24
N ALA A 338 4.25 -26.12 4.22
CA ALA A 338 5.19 -27.06 3.62
C ALA A 338 6.11 -27.71 4.65
N SER A 339 6.46 -27.01 5.74
CA SER A 339 7.32 -27.57 6.81
C SER A 339 6.71 -28.80 7.49
N PHE A 340 5.39 -28.96 7.50
CA PHE A 340 4.66 -30.07 8.12
C PHE A 340 4.14 -31.11 7.11
N LEU A 341 4.07 -30.78 5.82
CA LEU A 341 3.46 -31.64 4.81
C LEU A 341 4.31 -32.87 4.46
N PRO A 342 3.69 -34.03 4.13
CA PRO A 342 4.41 -35.26 3.86
C PRO A 342 5.22 -35.17 2.56
N SER A 343 6.35 -35.90 2.54
CA SER A 343 7.32 -35.90 1.45
C SER A 343 7.69 -37.28 0.91
N ARG A 344 7.06 -38.35 1.41
CA ARG A 344 7.30 -39.71 0.91
C ARG A 344 6.82 -39.82 -0.54
N ARG A 345 7.54 -40.60 -1.35
CA ARG A 345 7.18 -40.95 -2.73
C ARG A 345 5.85 -41.69 -2.72
N GLY A 346 4.76 -40.94 -2.81
CA GLY A 346 3.44 -41.38 -3.21
C GLY A 346 2.93 -40.30 -4.13
N ASN A 347 2.65 -40.64 -5.39
CA ASN A 347 1.96 -39.71 -6.27
C ASN A 347 0.64 -39.36 -5.57
N ILE A 348 0.37 -38.09 -5.31
CA ILE A 348 -0.88 -37.65 -4.66
C ILE A 348 -2.12 -38.02 -5.49
N PHE A 349 -1.91 -38.38 -6.77
CA PHE A 349 -2.91 -38.92 -7.69
C PHE A 349 -2.83 -40.44 -7.90
N ALA A 350 -1.95 -41.16 -7.21
CA ALA A 350 -1.99 -42.62 -7.23
C ALA A 350 -3.24 -43.07 -6.47
N ARG A 351 -4.27 -43.48 -7.21
CA ARG A 351 -5.36 -44.31 -6.68
C ARG A 351 -4.71 -45.46 -5.91
N ARG A 352 -5.05 -45.64 -4.63
CA ARG A 352 -4.87 -46.94 -3.97
C ARG A 352 -5.52 -47.96 -4.89
N LYS A 353 -4.73 -48.79 -5.54
CA LYS A 353 -5.23 -50.11 -5.94
C LYS A 353 -5.32 -50.87 -4.64
N ASP A 354 -6.46 -50.74 -3.96
CA ASP A 354 -6.84 -51.72 -2.96
C ASP A 354 -7.08 -53.02 -3.73
N GLY A 355 -6.20 -53.97 -3.45
CA GLY A 355 -6.11 -55.25 -4.12
C GLY A 355 -4.90 -55.93 -3.53
N ASP A 356 -5.06 -56.42 -2.31
CA ASP A 356 -4.64 -57.76 -1.91
C ASP A 356 -5.41 -58.12 -0.62
N LEU A 357 -6.33 -59.08 -0.79
CA LEU A 357 -6.95 -59.90 0.24
C LEU A 357 -5.93 -60.91 0.77
#